data_AF-A0A7G1I428-F1
#
_entry.id   AF-A0A7G1I428-F1
#
_cell.length_a   1.000
_cell.length_b   1.000
_cell.length_c   1.000
_cell.angle_alpha   90.00
_cell.angle_beta   90.00
_cell.angle_gamma   90.00
#
_symmetry.space_group_name_H-M   'P 1'
#
loop_
_entity.id
_entity.type
_entity.pdbx_description
1 polymer ?
#
loop_
_entity_poly.entity_id
_entity_poly.type
_entity_poly.pdbx_seq_one_letter_code
_entity_poly.pdbx_strand_id
1 'polypeptide(L)'
;MSAAPGLTDAEVAQRLAEGKSNDIPERTTRSVAQIIRANVFTRINAILGVLLAIVLATGSVINGLFGLLIIANSIIGMIQELRAKQTLDSLAILGQAKPLVRRRSGTQTRFPSEVVLDDIIELGPGDQVVVDGEVVEDRNLEVDESLLTGEADPIAKDPGDPVMSGSFVVSGTGAYRATKVGREAYAAKLAAEASKFTLVKSELRNGINRILQFITYLLVPAGLLTVYTQLFTTKAGWRESVLRTVGALVPMVPEGLVLMTSIAFAVGVIRLGQRRCLVQELPAIEGLARVDVVCADKTGTLTESGMRVSEISGLGTADDRIVDVLASWLLPTTDPMPACRRSPRPVIRRPAGA
;
A
#
# COMPACT_ATOMS: atom_id res chain seq x y z
N MET A 1 -25.28 32.58 3.38
CA MET A 1 -23.86 33.00 3.23
C MET A 1 -23.43 32.74 1.80
N SER A 2 -22.64 33.65 1.21
CA SER A 2 -22.16 33.51 -0.17
C SER A 2 -21.09 32.43 -0.23
N ALA A 3 -21.15 31.54 -1.22
CA ALA A 3 -20.20 30.43 -1.34
C ALA A 3 -18.77 30.98 -1.53
N ALA A 4 -17.79 30.43 -0.80
CA ALA A 4 -16.41 30.86 -0.89
C ALA A 4 -15.86 30.61 -2.31
N PRO A 5 -15.41 31.64 -3.04
CA PRO A 5 -14.94 31.47 -4.41
C PRO A 5 -13.68 30.60 -4.44
N GLY A 6 -13.65 29.60 -5.31
CA GLY A 6 -12.48 28.75 -5.54
C GLY A 6 -11.34 29.47 -6.28
N LEU A 7 -10.19 28.80 -6.37
CA LEU A 7 -9.00 29.30 -7.07
C LEU A 7 -9.20 29.37 -8.60
N THR A 8 -8.45 30.25 -9.25
CA THR A 8 -8.30 30.30 -10.72
C THR A 8 -7.25 29.29 -11.18
N ASP A 9 -7.33 28.86 -12.45
CA ASP A 9 -6.36 27.91 -13.02
C ASP A 9 -4.92 28.48 -13.01
N ALA A 10 -4.76 29.80 -13.10
CA ALA A 10 -3.47 30.48 -13.00
C ALA A 10 -2.87 30.40 -11.59
N GLU A 11 -3.69 30.62 -10.55
CA GLU A 11 -3.28 30.50 -9.14
C GLU A 11 -2.91 29.07 -8.76
N VAL A 12 -3.61 28.09 -9.35
CA VAL A 12 -3.30 26.66 -9.19
C VAL A 12 -1.96 26.33 -9.86
N ALA A 13 -1.75 26.78 -11.10
CA ALA A 13 -0.50 26.56 -11.82
C ALA A 13 0.71 27.17 -11.09
N GLN A 14 0.54 28.36 -10.50
CA GLN A 14 1.57 28.98 -9.68
C GLN A 14 1.91 28.12 -8.44
N ARG A 15 0.90 27.63 -7.71
CA ARG A 15 1.11 26.78 -6.53
C ARG A 15 1.77 25.44 -6.87
N LEU A 16 1.40 24.86 -8.01
CA LEU A 16 2.07 23.67 -8.54
C LEU A 16 3.55 23.93 -8.84
N ALA A 17 3.87 25.06 -9.46
CA ALA A 17 5.26 25.45 -9.73
C ALA A 17 6.06 25.71 -8.43
N GLU A 18 5.40 26.22 -7.38
CA GLU A 18 5.97 26.42 -6.05
C GLU A 18 6.04 25.11 -5.22
N GLY A 19 5.55 23.98 -5.74
CA GLY A 19 5.55 22.69 -5.03
C GLY A 19 4.55 22.62 -3.88
N LYS A 20 3.53 23.49 -3.85
CA LYS A 20 2.46 23.55 -2.84
C LYS A 20 1.28 22.63 -3.20
N SER A 21 1.56 21.47 -3.78
CA SER A 21 0.57 20.43 -4.06
C SER A 21 0.60 19.36 -2.98
N ASN A 22 -0.44 18.55 -2.94
CA ASN A 22 -0.51 17.38 -2.09
C ASN A 22 0.34 16.23 -2.64
N ASP A 23 1.64 16.46 -2.76
CA ASP A 23 2.63 15.45 -3.14
C ASP A 23 3.03 14.64 -1.90
N ILE A 24 2.09 13.84 -1.39
CA ILE A 24 2.44 12.74 -0.50
C ILE A 24 3.00 11.67 -1.43
N PRO A 25 4.31 11.36 -1.34
CA PRO A 25 4.87 10.31 -2.19
C PRO A 25 4.03 9.06 -1.95
N GLU A 26 3.50 8.48 -3.03
CA GLU A 26 2.87 7.16 -2.99
C GLU A 26 3.92 6.22 -2.41
N ARG A 27 3.86 6.03 -1.10
CA ARG A 27 4.59 4.97 -0.44
C ARG A 27 3.93 3.74 -0.99
N THR A 28 4.56 3.10 -1.99
CA THR A 28 4.89 1.68 -1.90
C THR A 28 5.39 1.00 -3.17
N THR A 29 5.36 1.60 -4.36
CA THR A 29 5.95 0.90 -5.51
C THR A 29 7.42 1.26 -5.71
N ARG A 30 8.26 0.22 -5.77
CA ARG A 30 9.69 0.35 -6.10
C ARG A 30 9.82 1.13 -7.39
N SER A 31 10.71 2.13 -7.44
CA SER A 31 10.90 2.89 -8.66
C SER A 31 11.45 1.99 -9.78
N VAL A 32 11.20 2.35 -11.04
CA VAL A 32 11.73 1.62 -12.20
C VAL A 32 13.26 1.48 -12.09
N ALA A 33 13.95 2.54 -11.67
CA ALA A 33 15.40 2.51 -11.44
C ALA A 33 15.81 1.54 -10.33
N GLN A 34 15.04 1.45 -9.23
CA GLN A 34 15.28 0.48 -8.16
C GLN A 34 15.01 -0.96 -8.60
N ILE A 35 14.05 -1.18 -9.50
CA ILE A 35 13.75 -2.50 -10.10
C ILE A 35 14.91 -2.92 -11.01
N ILE A 36 15.35 -2.03 -11.91
CA ILE A 36 16.51 -2.27 -12.79
C ILE A 36 17.74 -2.60 -11.95
N ARG A 37 18.06 -1.76 -10.96
CA ARG A 37 19.24 -1.96 -10.12
C ARG A 37 19.21 -3.29 -9.39
N ALA A 38 18.06 -3.73 -8.89
CA ALA A 38 17.98 -4.97 -8.14
C ALA A 38 17.98 -6.24 -9.00
N ASN A 39 17.53 -6.18 -10.25
CA ASN A 39 17.65 -7.30 -11.18
C ASN A 39 19.04 -7.38 -11.81
N VAL A 40 19.71 -6.24 -12.02
CA VAL A 40 21.05 -6.19 -12.60
C VAL A 40 22.13 -6.49 -11.55
N PHE A 41 22.09 -5.84 -10.39
CA PHE A 41 23.11 -5.96 -9.35
C PHE A 41 22.74 -7.02 -8.29
N THR A 42 22.53 -8.26 -8.75
CA THR A 42 22.32 -9.41 -7.87
C THR A 42 23.63 -10.10 -7.52
N ARG A 43 23.68 -10.81 -6.39
CA ARG A 43 24.83 -11.67 -6.04
C ARG A 43 25.08 -12.73 -7.11
N ILE A 44 24.01 -13.25 -7.71
CA ILE A 44 24.05 -14.23 -8.81
C ILE A 44 24.76 -13.63 -10.03
N ASN A 45 24.33 -12.45 -10.50
CA ASN A 45 24.97 -11.77 -11.62
C ASN A 45 26.42 -11.40 -11.31
N ALA A 46 26.75 -11.09 -10.05
CA ALA A 46 28.13 -10.86 -9.64
C ALA A 46 28.99 -12.14 -9.77
N ILE A 47 28.49 -13.30 -9.32
CA ILE A 47 29.19 -14.59 -9.47
C ILE A 47 29.40 -14.92 -10.96
N LEU A 48 28.33 -14.84 -11.76
CA LEU A 48 28.40 -15.13 -13.18
C LEU A 48 29.28 -14.12 -13.93
N GLY A 49 29.26 -12.85 -13.53
CA GLY A 49 30.14 -11.80 -14.07
C GLY A 49 31.61 -12.08 -13.80
N VAL A 50 31.95 -12.57 -12.60
CA VAL A 50 33.32 -13.00 -12.27
C VAL A 50 33.73 -14.20 -13.12
N LEU A 51 32.86 -15.21 -13.25
CA LEU A 51 33.14 -16.38 -14.11
C LEU A 51 33.30 -15.98 -15.57
N LEU A 52 32.49 -15.03 -16.06
CA LEU A 52 32.58 -14.50 -17.41
C LEU A 52 33.91 -13.78 -17.63
N ALA A 53 34.34 -12.94 -16.68
CA ALA A 53 35.63 -12.25 -16.74
C ALA A 53 36.80 -13.27 -16.81
N ILE A 54 36.72 -14.35 -16.03
CA ILE A 54 37.71 -15.44 -16.05
C ILE A 54 37.76 -16.11 -17.43
N VAL A 55 36.61 -16.40 -18.05
CA VAL A 55 36.57 -16.99 -19.41
C VAL A 55 37.12 -16.03 -20.45
N LEU A 56 36.74 -14.76 -20.42
CA LEU A 56 37.22 -13.77 -21.37
C LEU A 56 38.73 -13.56 -21.27
N ALA A 57 39.32 -13.66 -20.07
CA ALA A 57 40.77 -13.62 -19.87
C ALA A 57 41.52 -14.77 -20.57
N THR A 58 40.84 -15.88 -20.93
CA THR A 58 41.44 -16.96 -21.73
C THR A 58 41.51 -16.65 -23.23
N GLY A 59 40.84 -15.58 -23.69
CA GLY A 59 40.70 -15.22 -25.11
C GLY A 59 39.55 -15.93 -25.84
N SER A 60 38.78 -16.78 -25.15
CA SER A 60 37.71 -17.56 -25.77
C SER A 60 36.37 -16.82 -25.77
N VAL A 61 36.08 -16.08 -26.84
CA VAL A 61 34.82 -15.35 -27.01
C VAL A 61 33.62 -16.29 -27.14
N ILE A 62 33.78 -17.43 -27.82
CA ILE A 62 32.72 -18.43 -28.01
C ILE A 62 32.25 -18.98 -26.66
N ASN A 63 33.19 -19.35 -25.79
CA ASN A 63 32.82 -19.80 -24.45
C ASN A 63 32.29 -18.64 -23.62
N GLY A 64 32.78 -17.41 -23.79
CA GLY A 64 32.24 -16.22 -23.13
C GLY A 64 30.80 -15.85 -23.55
N LEU A 65 30.27 -16.46 -24.61
CA LEU A 65 28.91 -16.21 -25.09
C LEU A 65 27.83 -16.58 -24.07
N PHE A 66 28.13 -17.43 -23.08
CA PHE A 66 27.22 -17.69 -21.95
C PHE A 66 26.87 -16.40 -21.19
N GLY A 67 27.68 -15.34 -21.28
CA GLY A 67 27.36 -14.02 -20.74
C GLY A 67 26.06 -13.43 -21.29
N LEU A 68 25.61 -13.84 -22.48
CA LEU A 68 24.28 -13.50 -22.98
C LEU A 68 23.15 -14.03 -22.09
N LEU A 69 23.36 -15.14 -21.37
CA LEU A 69 22.39 -15.67 -20.42
C LEU A 69 22.18 -14.69 -19.26
N ILE A 70 23.25 -14.05 -18.77
CA ILE A 70 23.16 -13.03 -17.70
C ILE A 70 22.29 -11.86 -18.16
N ILE A 71 22.51 -11.41 -19.40
CA ILE A 71 21.74 -10.31 -20.00
C ILE A 71 20.29 -10.73 -20.20
N ALA A 72 20.05 -11.89 -20.81
CA ALA A 72 18.71 -12.42 -21.07
C ALA A 72 17.91 -12.59 -19.76
N ASN A 73 18.49 -13.21 -18.73
CA ASN A 73 17.82 -13.42 -17.45
C ASN A 73 17.56 -12.10 -16.71
N SER A 74 18.48 -11.14 -16.80
CA SER A 74 18.26 -9.80 -16.23
C SER A 74 17.13 -9.04 -16.95
N ILE A 75 17.06 -9.13 -18.28
CA ILE A 75 15.98 -8.54 -19.08
C ILE A 75 14.64 -9.21 -18.76
N ILE A 76 14.59 -10.54 -18.73
CA ILE A 76 13.39 -11.31 -18.40
C ILE A 76 12.89 -10.95 -16.99
N GLY A 77 13.79 -10.94 -15.99
CA GLY A 77 13.44 -10.55 -14.62
C GLY A 77 12.92 -9.12 -14.52
N MET A 78 13.57 -8.18 -15.20
CA MET A 78 13.13 -6.79 -15.26
C MET A 78 11.74 -6.65 -15.93
N ILE A 79 11.51 -7.29 -17.08
CA ILE A 79 10.21 -7.23 -17.77
C ILE A 79 9.11 -7.84 -16.89
N GLN A 80 9.38 -8.97 -16.24
CA GLN A 80 8.42 -9.65 -15.37
C GLN A 80 8.07 -8.79 -14.14
N GLU A 81 9.06 -8.19 -13.50
CA GLU A 81 8.83 -7.30 -12.35
C GLU A 81 8.13 -6.00 -12.75
N LEU A 82 8.44 -5.43 -13.92
CA LEU A 82 7.74 -4.24 -14.43
C LEU A 82 6.27 -4.52 -14.76
N ARG A 83 5.96 -5.66 -15.38
CA ARG A 83 4.58 -6.08 -15.65
C ARG A 83 3.78 -6.28 -14.36
N ALA A 84 4.42 -6.88 -13.36
CA ALA A 84 3.83 -7.00 -12.03
C ALA A 84 3.55 -5.61 -11.44
N LYS A 85 4.54 -4.71 -11.42
CA LYS A 85 4.39 -3.33 -10.91
C LYS A 85 3.22 -2.60 -11.57
N GLN A 86 3.11 -2.64 -12.90
CA GLN A 86 2.01 -1.97 -13.62
C GLN A 86 0.63 -2.47 -13.19
N THR A 87 0.50 -3.77 -12.94
CA THR A 87 -0.74 -4.37 -12.43
C THR A 87 -1.02 -3.94 -10.99
N LEU A 88 0.01 -3.70 -10.19
CA LEU A 88 -0.13 -3.21 -8.82
C LEU A 88 -0.51 -1.73 -8.77
N ASP A 89 0.16 -0.90 -9.57
CA ASP A 89 -0.13 0.54 -9.65
C ASP A 89 -1.59 0.76 -10.07
N SER A 90 -2.11 -0.03 -11.03
CA SER A 90 -3.50 0.10 -11.46
C SER A 90 -4.52 -0.33 -10.40
N LEU A 91 -4.17 -1.31 -9.55
CA LEU A 91 -4.99 -1.72 -8.41
C LEU A 91 -4.96 -0.69 -7.27
N ALA A 92 -3.83 -0.02 -7.05
CA ALA A 92 -3.70 1.01 -6.01
C ALA A 92 -4.61 2.22 -6.27
N ILE A 93 -4.83 2.58 -7.53
CA ILE A 93 -5.69 3.70 -7.93
C ILE A 93 -7.17 3.44 -7.64
N LEU A 94 -7.60 2.16 -7.57
CA LEU A 94 -9.02 1.81 -7.39
C LEU A 94 -9.57 2.10 -5.99
N GLY A 95 -8.71 2.39 -5.00
CA GLY A 95 -9.09 2.68 -3.61
C GLY A 95 -8.86 4.11 -3.16
N GLN A 96 -8.35 5.01 -4.01
CA GLN A 96 -8.07 6.40 -3.61
C GLN A 96 -9.37 7.21 -3.53
N ALA A 97 -9.53 7.99 -2.45
CA ALA A 97 -10.58 8.99 -2.34
C ALA A 97 -10.45 9.99 -3.49
N LYS A 98 -11.57 10.36 -4.12
CA LYS A 98 -11.59 11.29 -5.24
C LYS A 98 -12.30 12.58 -4.81
N PRO A 99 -11.57 13.54 -4.20
CA PRO A 99 -12.17 14.75 -3.66
C PRO A 99 -12.84 15.58 -4.75
N LEU A 100 -13.96 16.21 -4.39
CA LEU A 100 -14.67 17.15 -5.24
C LEU A 100 -14.09 18.56 -5.01
N VAL A 101 -13.29 19.06 -5.96
CA VAL A 101 -12.56 20.32 -5.82
C VAL A 101 -13.30 21.44 -6.55
N ARG A 102 -13.59 22.53 -5.84
CA ARG A 102 -14.27 23.71 -6.37
C ARG A 102 -13.26 24.78 -6.77
N ARG A 103 -13.16 25.04 -8.07
CA ARG A 103 -12.35 26.12 -8.68
C ARG A 103 -13.25 27.08 -9.47
N ARG A 104 -12.73 28.23 -9.89
CA ARG A 104 -13.51 29.18 -10.72
C ARG A 104 -13.93 28.61 -12.07
N SER A 105 -13.15 27.66 -12.60
CA SER A 105 -13.45 26.91 -13.82
C SER A 105 -14.58 25.89 -13.63
N GLY A 106 -15.00 25.63 -12.38
CA GLY A 106 -16.08 24.72 -12.01
C GLY A 106 -15.68 23.76 -10.89
N THR A 107 -16.67 23.04 -10.36
CA THR A 107 -16.47 21.96 -9.41
C THR A 107 -16.22 20.66 -10.16
N GLN A 108 -15.09 19.98 -9.89
CA GLN A 108 -14.73 18.73 -10.57
C GLN A 108 -14.06 17.75 -9.59
N THR A 109 -14.30 16.46 -9.82
CA THR A 109 -13.59 15.38 -9.13
C THR A 109 -12.13 15.36 -9.56
N ARG A 110 -11.20 15.35 -8.61
CA ARG A 110 -9.75 15.36 -8.85
C ARG A 110 -9.06 14.24 -8.10
N PHE A 111 -7.84 13.91 -8.49
CA PHE A 111 -6.99 13.04 -7.68
C PHE A 111 -6.48 13.79 -6.45
N PRO A 112 -6.27 13.12 -5.31
CA PRO A 112 -5.73 13.76 -4.11
C PRO A 112 -4.42 14.50 -4.37
N SER A 113 -3.58 14.03 -5.30
CA SER A 113 -2.30 14.65 -5.68
C SER A 113 -2.44 15.96 -6.46
N GLU A 114 -3.60 16.21 -7.07
CA GLU A 114 -3.90 17.45 -7.81
C GLU A 114 -4.41 18.59 -6.91
N VAL A 115 -4.67 18.30 -5.63
CA VAL A 115 -5.08 19.28 -4.63
C VAL A 115 -3.90 20.17 -4.28
N VAL A 116 -4.10 21.48 -4.34
CA VAL A 116 -3.10 22.48 -3.93
C VAL A 116 -3.52 23.22 -2.67
N LEU A 117 -2.57 23.91 -2.04
CA LEU A 117 -2.84 24.83 -0.95
C LEU A 117 -3.95 25.84 -1.34
N ASP A 118 -4.86 26.13 -0.44
CA ASP A 118 -6.03 27.00 -0.62
C ASP A 118 -7.12 26.49 -1.59
N ASP A 119 -7.02 25.28 -2.14
CA ASP A 119 -8.15 24.68 -2.86
C ASP A 119 -9.36 24.55 -1.91
N ILE A 120 -10.55 24.80 -2.46
CA ILE A 120 -11.81 24.53 -1.75
C ILE A 120 -12.28 23.13 -2.13
N ILE A 121 -12.49 22.29 -1.12
CA ILE A 121 -12.90 20.90 -1.29
C ILE A 121 -14.28 20.75 -0.68
N GLU A 122 -15.22 20.31 -1.49
CA GLU A 122 -16.59 20.02 -1.06
C GLU A 122 -16.63 18.66 -0.36
N LEU A 123 -17.43 18.59 0.71
CA LEU A 123 -17.59 17.45 1.59
C LEU A 123 -19.06 17.05 1.65
N GLY A 124 -19.33 15.77 1.42
CA GLY A 124 -20.61 15.13 1.69
C GLY A 124 -20.46 13.89 2.58
N PRO A 125 -21.59 13.28 3.00
CA PRO A 125 -21.58 12.12 3.87
C PRO A 125 -20.80 10.95 3.26
N GLY A 126 -19.83 10.41 4.01
CA GLY A 126 -18.94 9.34 3.59
C GLY A 126 -17.67 9.80 2.85
N ASP A 127 -17.53 11.10 2.56
CA ASP A 127 -16.30 11.62 1.97
C ASP A 127 -15.17 11.65 3.00
N GLN A 128 -13.95 11.40 2.52
CA GLN A 128 -12.73 11.49 3.31
C GLN A 128 -12.11 12.89 3.18
N VAL A 129 -11.66 13.44 4.31
CA VAL A 129 -10.83 14.65 4.33
C VAL A 129 -9.42 14.28 3.84
N VAL A 130 -9.06 14.74 2.64
CA VAL A 130 -7.80 14.34 1.96
C VAL A 130 -6.56 15.09 2.45
N VAL A 131 -6.71 16.35 2.87
CA VAL A 131 -5.64 17.23 3.36
C VAL A 131 -6.17 18.02 4.55
N ASP A 132 -5.28 18.52 5.42
CA ASP A 132 -5.75 19.34 6.52
C ASP A 132 -6.25 20.68 6.00
N GLY A 133 -7.24 21.23 6.70
CA GLY A 133 -7.85 22.47 6.29
C GLY A 133 -8.69 23.13 7.36
N GLU A 134 -9.42 24.14 6.91
CA GLU A 134 -10.33 24.93 7.73
C GLU A 134 -11.70 24.96 7.05
N VAL A 135 -12.77 24.67 7.79
CA VAL A 135 -14.13 24.67 7.26
C VAL A 135 -14.51 26.09 6.86
N VAL A 136 -15.00 26.25 5.62
CA VAL A 136 -15.48 27.54 5.11
C VAL A 136 -17.00 27.58 4.94
N GLU A 137 -17.62 26.41 4.80
CA GLU A 137 -19.06 26.22 4.65
C GLU A 137 -19.47 24.98 5.42
N ASP A 138 -20.55 25.08 6.18
CA ASP A 138 -21.15 23.97 6.91
C ASP A 138 -22.67 23.91 6.64
N ARG A 139 -23.20 22.70 6.75
CA ARG A 139 -24.63 22.40 6.90
C ARG A 139 -24.73 21.17 7.80
N ASN A 140 -24.70 21.39 9.12
CA ASN A 140 -24.68 20.34 10.13
C ASN A 140 -23.53 19.34 9.89
N LEU A 141 -22.34 19.85 9.60
CA LEU A 141 -21.20 19.02 9.25
C LEU A 141 -20.65 18.32 10.50
N GLU A 142 -20.70 16.99 10.51
CA GLU A 142 -20.08 16.17 11.56
C GLU A 142 -18.97 15.31 10.97
N VAL A 143 -17.82 15.30 11.64
CA VAL A 143 -16.62 14.60 11.19
C VAL A 143 -16.17 13.60 12.25
N ASP A 144 -15.89 12.37 11.81
CA ASP A 144 -15.28 11.31 12.60
C ASP A 144 -13.75 11.42 12.51
N GLU A 145 -13.13 11.78 13.64
CA GLU A 145 -11.68 11.87 13.82
C GLU A 145 -11.12 10.69 14.63
N SER A 146 -11.88 9.60 14.80
CA SER A 146 -11.51 8.43 15.62
C SER A 146 -10.22 7.76 15.17
N LEU A 147 -9.94 7.73 13.86
CA LEU A 147 -8.70 7.17 13.31
C LEU A 147 -7.44 7.93 13.73
N LEU A 148 -7.58 9.19 14.16
CA LEU A 148 -6.46 10.05 14.53
C LEU A 148 -6.38 10.27 16.05
N THR A 149 -7.54 10.35 16.71
CA THR A 149 -7.65 10.72 18.13
C THR A 149 -7.96 9.52 19.03
N GLY A 150 -8.56 8.46 18.47
CA GLY A 150 -9.08 7.31 19.23
C GLY A 150 -10.46 7.52 19.85
N GLU A 151 -11.03 8.72 19.73
CA GLU A 151 -12.35 9.05 20.27
C GLU A 151 -13.44 8.77 19.23
N ALA A 152 -14.48 8.02 19.62
CA ALA A 152 -15.49 7.51 18.68
C ALA A 152 -16.64 8.47 18.38
N ASP A 153 -16.80 9.54 19.16
CA ASP A 153 -17.92 10.46 19.01
C ASP A 153 -17.65 11.46 17.87
N PRO A 154 -18.57 11.58 16.90
CA PRO A 154 -18.46 12.58 15.82
C PRO A 154 -18.37 13.99 16.38
N ILE A 155 -17.49 14.80 15.80
CA ILE A 155 -17.27 16.19 16.19
C ILE A 155 -18.01 17.07 15.18
N ALA A 156 -18.97 17.87 15.67
CA ALA A 156 -19.61 18.91 14.87
C ALA A 156 -18.58 20.00 14.53
N LYS A 157 -18.59 20.47 13.28
CA LYS A 157 -17.66 21.49 12.78
C LYS A 157 -18.41 22.68 12.24
N ASP A 158 -18.02 23.86 12.71
CA ASP A 158 -18.50 25.16 12.25
C ASP A 158 -17.48 25.84 11.31
N PRO A 159 -17.87 26.87 10.54
CA PRO A 159 -16.94 27.63 9.72
C PRO A 159 -15.85 28.28 10.58
N GLY A 160 -14.60 28.04 10.21
CA GLY A 160 -13.41 28.42 10.99
C GLY A 160 -12.77 27.27 11.76
N ASP A 161 -13.48 26.15 11.93
CA ASP A 161 -12.91 25.00 12.64
C ASP A 161 -11.91 24.23 11.77
N PRO A 162 -10.85 23.66 12.39
CA PRO A 162 -9.90 22.83 11.68
C PRO A 162 -10.49 21.45 11.36
N VAL A 163 -10.16 20.93 10.18
CA VAL A 163 -10.40 19.54 9.77
C VAL A 163 -9.07 18.85 9.49
N MET A 164 -8.98 17.60 9.93
CA MET A 164 -7.75 16.81 9.87
C MET A 164 -7.80 15.81 8.72
N SER A 165 -6.70 15.68 7.97
CA SER A 165 -6.55 14.66 6.94
C SER A 165 -6.70 13.26 7.52
N GLY A 166 -7.44 12.38 6.84
CA GLY A 166 -7.74 11.01 7.27
C GLY A 166 -9.09 10.85 7.97
N SER A 167 -9.74 11.95 8.37
CA SER A 167 -11.08 11.94 8.96
C SER A 167 -12.17 11.72 7.92
N PHE A 168 -13.36 11.30 8.36
CA PHE A 168 -14.51 11.01 7.48
C PHE A 168 -15.74 11.82 7.87
N VAL A 169 -16.50 12.27 6.88
CA VAL A 169 -17.76 12.96 7.13
C VAL A 169 -18.83 11.94 7.51
N VAL A 170 -19.41 12.10 8.70
CA VAL A 170 -20.48 11.23 9.22
C VAL A 170 -21.83 11.69 8.72
N SER A 171 -22.09 12.99 8.84
CA SER A 171 -23.36 13.61 8.51
C SER A 171 -23.17 15.06 8.06
N GLY A 172 -24.21 15.60 7.42
CA GLY A 172 -24.19 16.95 6.87
C GLY A 172 -23.40 17.10 5.57
N THR A 173 -23.28 18.34 5.12
CA THR A 173 -22.42 18.72 3.99
C THR A 173 -21.63 19.96 4.35
N GLY A 174 -20.53 20.20 3.65
CA GLY A 174 -19.74 21.40 3.85
C GLY A 174 -18.70 21.59 2.77
N ALA A 175 -17.87 22.60 2.95
CA ALA A 175 -16.65 22.77 2.18
C ALA A 175 -15.56 23.28 3.11
N TYR A 176 -14.33 22.85 2.84
CA TYR A 176 -13.17 23.31 3.59
C TYR A 176 -12.09 23.81 2.64
N ARG A 177 -11.25 24.72 3.14
CA ARG A 177 -10.07 25.22 2.45
C ARG A 177 -8.85 24.41 2.86
N ALA A 178 -8.09 23.90 1.91
CA ALA A 178 -6.83 23.22 2.17
C ALA A 178 -5.80 24.18 2.78
N THR A 179 -5.37 23.95 4.02
CA THR A 179 -4.38 24.81 4.71
C THR A 179 -3.03 24.11 4.89
N LYS A 180 -2.99 22.78 4.90
CA LYS A 180 -1.73 22.02 4.91
C LYS A 180 -1.84 20.85 3.95
N VAL A 181 -0.96 20.83 2.95
CA VAL A 181 -0.92 19.81 1.90
C VAL A 181 0.39 19.04 1.94
N GLY A 182 0.41 17.83 1.36
CA GLY A 182 1.62 17.04 1.24
C GLY A 182 2.19 16.65 2.59
N ARG A 183 3.50 16.87 2.79
CA ARG A 183 4.21 16.50 4.03
C ARG A 183 3.81 17.30 5.26
N GLU A 184 3.12 18.42 5.08
CA GLU A 184 2.71 19.28 6.20
C GLU A 184 1.39 18.83 6.84
N ALA A 185 0.59 18.05 6.11
CA ALA A 185 -0.66 17.48 6.58
C ALA A 185 -0.45 16.51 7.75
N TYR A 186 -1.38 16.49 8.69
CA TYR A 186 -1.27 15.75 9.94
C TYR A 186 -1.16 14.24 9.73
N ALA A 187 -2.01 13.64 8.88
CA ALA A 187 -1.92 12.21 8.56
C ALA A 187 -0.57 11.87 7.91
N ALA A 188 -0.04 12.75 7.06
CA ALA A 188 1.26 12.54 6.43
C ALA A 188 2.41 12.58 7.45
N LYS A 189 2.36 13.47 8.44
CA LYS A 189 3.33 13.51 9.55
C LYS A 189 3.26 12.27 10.43
N LEU A 190 2.05 11.87 10.83
CA LEU A 190 1.83 10.69 11.65
C LEU A 190 2.32 9.42 10.94
N ALA A 191 1.98 9.26 9.65
CA ALA A 191 2.49 8.19 8.81
C ALA A 191 4.02 8.26 8.64
N ALA A 192 4.60 9.46 8.52
CA ALA A 192 6.04 9.63 8.37
C ALA A 192 6.80 9.22 9.64
N GLU A 193 6.28 9.55 10.81
CA GLU A 193 6.85 9.16 12.11
C GLU A 193 6.70 7.66 12.36
N ALA A 194 5.53 7.08 12.11
CA ALA A 194 5.30 5.65 12.24
C ALA A 194 6.24 4.82 11.35
N SER A 195 6.46 5.23 10.09
CA SER A 195 7.32 4.49 9.16
C SER A 195 8.81 4.59 9.43
N LYS A 196 9.28 5.47 10.33
CA LYS A 196 10.69 5.44 10.76
C LYS A 196 11.03 4.16 11.54
N PHE A 197 10.02 3.43 12.04
CA PHE A 197 10.21 2.30 12.95
C PHE A 197 10.17 0.91 12.30
N THR A 198 9.79 0.77 11.03
CA THR A 198 9.52 -0.57 10.46
C THR A 198 10.17 -0.77 9.09
N LEU A 199 11.47 -1.10 9.06
CA LEU A 199 11.99 -1.85 7.92
C LEU A 199 11.51 -3.29 8.06
N VAL A 200 10.43 -3.66 7.36
CA VAL A 200 9.93 -5.05 7.34
C VAL A 200 11.01 -5.92 6.72
N LYS A 201 11.63 -6.78 7.54
CA LYS A 201 12.65 -7.74 7.09
C LYS A 201 11.93 -8.95 6.49
N SER A 202 12.28 -9.33 5.26
CA SER A 202 11.81 -10.58 4.65
C SER A 202 12.73 -11.73 5.06
N GLU A 203 12.19 -12.70 5.80
CA GLU A 203 12.91 -13.92 6.20
C GLU A 203 13.24 -14.79 4.99
N LEU A 204 12.37 -14.84 3.98
CA LEU A 204 12.57 -15.57 2.74
C LEU A 204 13.72 -14.96 1.94
N ARG A 205 13.80 -13.62 1.87
CA ARG A 205 14.94 -12.92 1.26
C ARG A 205 16.24 -13.19 2.04
N ASN A 206 16.19 -13.23 3.37
CA ASN A 206 17.33 -13.60 4.20
C ASN A 206 17.76 -15.05 3.95
N GLY A 207 16.81 -15.97 3.86
CA GLY A 207 17.04 -17.38 3.54
C GLY A 207 17.70 -17.58 2.17
N ILE A 208 17.18 -16.92 1.12
CA ILE A 208 17.81 -16.93 -0.21
C ILE A 208 19.22 -16.36 -0.13
N ASN A 209 19.42 -15.25 0.56
CA ASN A 209 20.76 -14.66 0.74
C ASN A 209 21.71 -15.62 1.46
N ARG A 210 21.23 -16.40 2.42
CA ARG A 210 22.00 -17.43 3.13
C ARG A 210 22.37 -18.59 2.20
N ILE A 211 21.43 -19.07 1.39
CA ILE A 211 21.67 -20.10 0.37
C ILE A 211 22.70 -19.61 -0.64
N LEU A 212 22.53 -18.39 -1.17
CA LEU A 212 23.48 -17.80 -2.12
C LEU A 212 24.87 -17.64 -1.51
N GLN A 213 24.96 -17.23 -0.24
CA GLN A 213 26.22 -17.13 0.48
C GLN A 213 26.88 -18.50 0.66
N PHE A 214 26.10 -19.52 1.03
CA PHE A 214 26.59 -20.90 1.13
C PHE A 214 27.11 -21.42 -0.22
N ILE A 215 26.34 -21.25 -1.30
CA ILE A 215 26.75 -21.63 -2.66
C ILE A 215 28.01 -20.88 -3.09
N THR A 216 28.12 -19.59 -2.77
CA THR A 216 29.33 -18.80 -3.07
C THR A 216 30.55 -19.40 -2.38
N TYR A 217 30.45 -19.75 -1.09
CA TYR A 217 31.54 -20.38 -0.35
C TYR A 217 31.85 -21.80 -0.84
N LEU A 218 30.88 -22.53 -1.39
CA LEU A 218 31.07 -23.86 -1.96
C LEU A 218 31.71 -23.82 -3.36
N LEU A 219 31.37 -22.81 -4.17
CA LEU A 219 31.89 -22.64 -5.53
C LEU A 219 33.41 -22.42 -5.56
N VAL A 220 33.97 -21.74 -4.56
CA VAL A 220 35.43 -21.47 -4.49
C VAL A 220 36.25 -22.77 -4.38
N PRO A 221 36.07 -23.63 -3.36
CA PRO A 221 36.81 -24.88 -3.26
C PRO A 221 36.44 -25.87 -4.39
N ALA A 222 35.18 -25.92 -4.84
CA ALA A 222 34.79 -26.74 -5.97
C ALA A 222 35.50 -26.30 -7.26
N GLY A 223 35.60 -24.99 -7.50
CA GLY A 223 36.33 -24.41 -8.62
C GLY A 223 37.82 -24.72 -8.57
N LEU A 224 38.46 -24.52 -7.40
CA LEU A 224 39.86 -24.87 -7.21
C LEU A 224 40.13 -26.36 -7.43
N LEU A 225 39.27 -27.23 -6.91
CA LEU A 225 39.38 -28.69 -7.09
C LEU A 225 39.19 -29.08 -8.57
N THR A 226 38.26 -28.44 -9.27
CA THR A 226 38.03 -28.70 -10.70
C THR A 226 39.23 -28.24 -11.54
N VAL A 227 39.81 -27.07 -11.25
CA VAL A 227 41.05 -26.61 -11.91
C VAL A 227 42.21 -27.57 -11.63
N TYR A 228 42.39 -27.98 -10.37
CA TYR A 228 43.43 -28.92 -9.96
C TYR A 228 43.32 -30.25 -10.72
N THR A 229 42.13 -30.87 -10.71
CA THR A 229 41.90 -32.14 -11.42
C THR A 229 42.13 -32.01 -12.94
N GLN A 230 41.71 -30.90 -13.56
CA GLN A 230 41.94 -30.70 -15.00
C GLN A 230 43.42 -30.51 -15.36
N LEU A 231 44.19 -29.81 -14.51
CA LEU A 231 45.62 -29.58 -14.71
C LEU A 231 46.47 -30.83 -14.46
N PHE A 232 46.21 -31.54 -13.35
CA PHE A 232 47.08 -32.61 -12.88
C PHE A 232 46.65 -34.01 -13.34
N THR A 233 45.34 -34.25 -13.49
CA THR A 233 44.83 -35.58 -13.90
C THR A 233 44.62 -35.64 -15.42
N THR A 234 43.94 -34.65 -15.99
CA THR A 234 43.60 -34.63 -17.42
C THR A 234 44.72 -34.07 -18.30
N LYS A 235 45.76 -33.46 -17.70
CA LYS A 235 46.85 -32.74 -18.39
C LYS A 235 46.36 -31.72 -19.41
N ALA A 236 45.19 -31.14 -19.18
CA ALA A 236 44.63 -30.12 -20.05
C ALA A 236 45.46 -28.83 -19.91
N GLY A 237 45.58 -28.08 -21.02
CA GLY A 237 46.23 -26.77 -20.98
C GLY A 237 45.45 -25.81 -20.06
N TRP A 238 46.13 -24.84 -19.45
CA TRP A 238 45.53 -23.94 -18.45
C TRP A 238 44.24 -23.26 -18.95
N ARG A 239 44.17 -22.88 -20.23
CA ARG A 239 42.97 -22.29 -20.85
C ARG A 239 41.80 -23.28 -20.84
N GLU A 240 42.04 -24.51 -21.29
CA GLU A 240 41.01 -25.55 -21.36
C GLU A 240 40.52 -25.96 -19.98
N SER A 241 41.42 -26.05 -18.99
CA SER A 241 41.07 -26.31 -17.59
C SER A 241 40.15 -25.23 -17.02
N VAL A 242 40.41 -23.95 -17.31
CA VAL A 242 39.55 -22.83 -16.89
C VAL A 242 38.19 -22.90 -17.56
N LEU A 243 38.14 -23.15 -18.87
CA LEU A 243 36.88 -23.24 -19.63
C LEU A 243 35.98 -24.38 -19.12
N ARG A 244 36.56 -25.56 -18.88
CA ARG A 244 35.85 -26.71 -18.32
C ARG A 244 35.37 -26.45 -16.89
N THR A 245 36.17 -25.74 -16.09
CA THR A 245 35.78 -25.35 -14.73
C THR A 245 34.58 -24.41 -14.76
N VAL A 246 34.61 -23.37 -15.59
CA VAL A 246 33.48 -22.43 -15.68
C VAL A 246 32.22 -23.14 -16.20
N GLY A 247 32.36 -24.02 -17.20
CA GLY A 247 31.26 -24.86 -17.68
C GLY A 247 30.65 -25.77 -16.60
N ALA A 248 31.44 -26.20 -15.62
CA ALA A 248 30.96 -26.96 -14.46
C ALA A 248 30.31 -26.09 -13.38
N LEU A 249 30.81 -24.87 -13.16
CA LEU A 249 30.35 -23.98 -12.08
C LEU A 249 29.08 -23.19 -12.45
N VAL A 250 28.89 -22.81 -13.71
CA VAL A 250 27.72 -22.00 -14.13
C VAL A 250 26.38 -22.68 -13.78
N PRO A 251 26.15 -23.98 -14.09
CA PRO A 251 24.90 -24.66 -13.74
C PRO A 251 24.63 -24.78 -12.23
N MET A 252 25.65 -24.61 -11.39
CA MET A 252 25.50 -24.68 -9.92
C MET A 252 24.88 -23.41 -9.33
N VAL A 253 24.80 -22.32 -10.10
CA VAL A 253 24.21 -21.06 -9.63
C VAL A 253 22.69 -21.09 -9.83
N PRO A 254 21.87 -21.01 -8.76
CA PRO A 254 20.42 -21.18 -8.86
C PRO A 254 19.74 -19.88 -9.30
N GLU A 255 19.93 -19.48 -10.55
CA GLU A 255 19.37 -18.25 -11.12
C GLU A 255 17.84 -18.19 -11.01
N GLY A 256 17.19 -19.34 -11.24
CA GLY A 256 15.74 -19.46 -11.18
C GLY A 256 15.15 -19.19 -9.78
N LEU A 257 15.91 -19.38 -8.70
CA LEU A 257 15.39 -19.24 -7.34
C LEU A 257 14.95 -17.80 -7.05
N VAL A 258 15.81 -16.82 -7.34
CA VAL A 258 15.51 -15.40 -7.10
C VAL A 258 14.32 -14.95 -7.97
N LEU A 259 14.33 -15.33 -9.24
CA LEU A 259 13.27 -14.98 -10.19
C LEU A 259 11.91 -15.53 -9.74
N MET A 260 11.85 -16.83 -9.41
CA MET A 260 10.62 -17.49 -8.96
C MET A 260 10.05 -16.84 -7.71
N THR A 261 10.90 -16.38 -6.79
CA THR A 261 10.44 -15.74 -5.55
C THR A 261 9.85 -14.36 -5.79
N SER A 262 10.46 -13.56 -6.67
CA SER A 262 9.88 -12.28 -7.11
C SER A 262 8.53 -12.46 -7.81
N ILE A 263 8.41 -13.47 -8.67
CA ILE A 263 7.13 -13.80 -9.33
C ILE A 263 6.08 -14.25 -8.29
N ALA A 264 6.46 -15.12 -7.36
CA ALA A 264 5.54 -15.60 -6.32
C ALA A 264 4.98 -14.44 -5.48
N PHE A 265 5.83 -13.48 -5.06
CA PHE A 265 5.37 -12.29 -4.36
C PHE A 265 4.47 -11.42 -5.22
N ALA A 266 4.83 -11.16 -6.48
CA ALA A 266 4.02 -10.39 -7.41
C ALA A 266 2.62 -11.00 -7.60
N VAL A 267 2.54 -12.31 -7.87
CA VAL A 267 1.27 -13.03 -8.00
C VAL A 267 0.50 -13.03 -6.69
N GLY A 268 1.18 -13.13 -5.55
CA GLY A 268 0.58 -13.01 -4.22
C GLY A 268 -0.11 -11.67 -4.01
N VAL A 269 0.54 -10.56 -4.36
CA VAL A 269 -0.07 -9.23 -4.28
C VAL A 269 -1.26 -9.13 -5.22
N ILE A 270 -1.14 -9.56 -6.48
CA ILE A 270 -2.24 -9.50 -7.44
C ILE A 270 -3.47 -10.25 -6.92
N ARG A 271 -3.29 -11.43 -6.34
CA ARG A 271 -4.37 -12.23 -5.73
C ARG A 271 -5.02 -11.53 -4.54
N LEU A 272 -4.24 -10.85 -3.70
CA LEU A 272 -4.76 -10.07 -2.57
C LEU A 272 -5.50 -8.81 -3.04
N GLY A 273 -4.97 -8.12 -4.05
CA GLY A 273 -5.60 -6.95 -4.66
C GLY A 273 -6.96 -7.29 -5.30
N GLN A 274 -7.08 -8.44 -5.95
CA GLN A 274 -8.37 -8.97 -6.44
C GLN A 274 -9.41 -9.19 -5.33
N ARG A 275 -8.97 -9.37 -4.08
CA ARG A 275 -9.82 -9.50 -2.90
C ARG A 275 -10.02 -8.17 -2.15
N ARG A 276 -9.73 -7.03 -2.79
CA ARG A 276 -9.77 -5.69 -2.18
C ARG A 276 -8.81 -5.52 -0.98
N CYS A 277 -7.72 -6.28 -0.95
CA CYS A 277 -6.63 -6.09 0.02
C CYS A 277 -5.43 -5.45 -0.67
N LEU A 278 -5.16 -4.18 -0.36
CA LEU A 278 -4.02 -3.46 -0.91
C LEU A 278 -2.76 -3.79 -0.11
N VAL A 279 -1.82 -4.52 -0.74
CA VAL A 279 -0.51 -4.78 -0.13
C VAL A 279 0.42 -3.63 -0.45
N GLN A 280 0.88 -2.97 0.61
CA GLN A 280 1.83 -1.88 0.53
C GLN A 280 3.26 -2.42 0.29
N GLU A 281 3.77 -3.34 1.10
CA GLU A 281 5.14 -3.86 0.90
C GLU A 281 5.14 -5.34 0.52
N LEU A 282 5.94 -5.74 -0.50
CA LEU A 282 6.05 -7.17 -0.90
C LEU A 282 6.41 -8.10 0.29
N PRO A 283 7.35 -7.73 1.19
CA PRO A 283 7.62 -8.50 2.42
C PRO A 283 6.43 -8.64 3.37
N ALA A 284 5.41 -7.78 3.29
CA ALA A 284 4.26 -7.85 4.20
C ALA A 284 3.42 -9.12 3.97
N ILE A 285 3.42 -9.68 2.75
CA ILE A 285 2.75 -10.97 2.46
C ILE A 285 3.37 -12.08 3.30
N GLU A 286 4.70 -12.09 3.40
CA GLU A 286 5.41 -13.07 4.20
C GLU A 286 5.13 -12.88 5.70
N GLY A 287 5.14 -11.62 6.15
CA GLY A 287 4.76 -11.29 7.53
C GLY A 287 3.37 -11.81 7.87
N LEU A 288 2.38 -11.52 7.03
CA LEU A 288 0.99 -11.96 7.21
C LEU A 288 0.86 -13.49 7.25
N ALA A 289 1.64 -14.21 6.45
CA ALA A 289 1.64 -15.68 6.43
C ALA A 289 2.23 -16.32 7.72
N ARG A 290 2.93 -15.53 8.54
CA ARG A 290 3.54 -15.94 9.81
C ARG A 290 2.87 -15.30 11.04
N VAL A 291 1.72 -14.66 10.86
CA VAL A 291 1.00 -14.05 12.00
C VAL A 291 0.39 -15.16 12.85
N ASP A 292 0.85 -15.27 14.10
CA ASP A 292 0.26 -16.16 15.11
C ASP A 292 -0.82 -15.46 15.96
N VAL A 293 -0.72 -14.13 16.07
CA VAL A 293 -1.62 -13.31 16.90
C VAL A 293 -2.10 -12.11 16.09
N VAL A 294 -3.42 -12.00 15.93
CA VAL A 294 -4.05 -10.84 15.31
C VAL A 294 -4.58 -9.92 16.41
N CYS A 295 -3.94 -8.77 16.59
CA CYS A 295 -4.47 -7.69 17.40
C CYS A 295 -5.36 -6.82 16.50
N ALA A 296 -6.67 -6.92 16.67
CA ALA A 296 -7.63 -6.08 15.95
C ALA A 296 -8.14 -4.99 16.87
N ASP A 297 -8.22 -3.76 16.36
CA ASP A 297 -9.01 -2.73 17.02
C ASP A 297 -10.51 -3.09 16.93
N LYS A 298 -11.31 -2.62 17.89
CA LYS A 298 -12.74 -2.94 17.92
C LYS A 298 -13.51 -2.05 16.95
N THR A 299 -13.43 -0.75 17.17
CA THR A 299 -14.24 0.24 16.44
C THR A 299 -13.71 0.40 15.02
N GLY A 300 -14.60 0.38 14.01
CA GLY A 300 -14.21 0.55 12.60
C GLY A 300 -13.48 -0.65 11.96
N THR A 301 -13.08 -1.66 12.74
CA THR A 301 -12.44 -2.89 12.24
C THR A 301 -13.28 -4.13 12.52
N LEU A 302 -13.63 -4.42 13.78
CA LEU A 302 -14.52 -5.53 14.13
C LEU A 302 -15.99 -5.11 14.12
N THR A 303 -16.28 -3.85 14.41
CA THR A 303 -17.63 -3.28 14.40
C THR A 303 -17.78 -2.27 13.28
N GLU A 304 -18.96 -2.24 12.66
CA GLU A 304 -19.35 -1.15 11.75
C GLU A 304 -19.40 0.18 12.52
N SER A 305 -19.05 1.29 11.87
CA SER A 305 -19.23 2.63 12.42
C SER A 305 -20.73 2.96 12.44
N GLY A 306 -21.33 2.84 13.62
CA GLY A 306 -22.74 3.13 13.85
C GLY A 306 -23.36 2.22 14.90
N MET A 307 -24.15 2.80 15.80
CA MET A 307 -24.92 2.03 16.77
C MET A 307 -26.10 1.34 16.08
N ARG A 308 -26.47 0.16 16.57
CA ARG A 308 -27.66 -0.56 16.12
C ARG A 308 -28.42 -1.05 17.34
N VAL A 309 -29.70 -0.75 17.41
CA VAL A 309 -30.57 -1.30 18.44
C VAL A 309 -30.66 -2.82 18.25
N SER A 310 -30.09 -3.55 19.21
CA SER A 310 -30.03 -5.02 19.17
C SER A 310 -31.31 -5.64 19.71
N GLU A 311 -31.82 -5.12 20.83
CA GLU A 311 -32.94 -5.71 21.56
C GLU A 311 -33.76 -4.62 22.24
N ILE A 312 -35.08 -4.83 22.29
CA ILE A 312 -36.02 -4.01 23.06
C ILE A 312 -36.69 -4.94 24.06
N SER A 313 -36.45 -4.71 25.35
CA SER A 313 -37.08 -5.46 26.44
C SER A 313 -38.21 -4.60 27.04
N GLY A 314 -39.45 -5.03 26.82
CA GLY A 314 -40.63 -4.36 27.39
C GLY A 314 -40.76 -4.64 28.89
N LEU A 315 -40.78 -3.59 29.70
CA LEU A 315 -41.06 -3.66 31.14
C LEU A 315 -42.58 -3.51 31.37
N GLY A 316 -43.35 -4.59 31.22
CA GLY A 316 -44.78 -4.65 31.58
C GLY A 316 -45.77 -4.95 30.45
N THR A 317 -47.07 -4.88 30.74
CA THR A 317 -48.19 -5.10 29.79
C THR A 317 -48.52 -3.81 29.02
N ALA A 318 -47.53 -3.21 28.37
CA ALA A 318 -47.80 -2.14 27.42
C ALA A 318 -48.44 -2.74 26.16
N ASP A 319 -49.46 -2.06 25.62
CA ASP A 319 -50.14 -2.43 24.38
C ASP A 319 -49.11 -2.58 23.24
N ASP A 320 -49.21 -3.65 22.44
CA ASP A 320 -48.20 -4.01 21.41
C ASP A 320 -47.97 -2.84 20.43
N ARG A 321 -48.98 -1.98 20.24
CA ARG A 321 -48.89 -0.75 19.44
C ARG A 321 -47.92 0.30 20.00
N ILE A 322 -47.80 0.43 21.32
CA ILE A 322 -46.90 1.41 21.94
C ILE A 322 -45.45 0.95 21.81
N VAL A 323 -45.22 -0.36 21.97
CA VAL A 323 -43.88 -0.97 21.77
C VAL A 323 -43.45 -0.82 20.31
N ASP A 324 -44.34 -1.08 19.35
CA ASP A 324 -44.04 -0.90 17.93
C ASP A 324 -43.78 0.57 17.55
N VAL A 325 -44.53 1.52 18.13
CA VAL A 325 -44.30 2.96 17.91
C VAL A 325 -42.98 3.42 18.53
N LEU A 326 -42.66 3.03 19.76
CA LEU A 326 -41.38 3.37 20.39
C LEU A 326 -40.20 2.70 19.67
N ALA A 327 -40.36 1.46 19.22
CA ALA A 327 -39.38 0.77 18.38
C ALA A 327 -39.18 1.48 17.03
N SER A 328 -40.23 2.09 16.47
CA SER A 328 -40.15 2.87 15.24
C SER A 328 -39.43 4.22 15.40
N TRP A 329 -39.42 4.81 16.61
CA TRP A 329 -38.63 6.00 16.96
C TRP A 329 -37.14 5.68 17.16
N LEU A 330 -36.83 4.44 17.53
CA LEU A 330 -35.47 3.90 17.65
C LEU A 330 -34.90 3.42 16.31
N LEU A 331 -35.76 3.23 15.29
CA LEU A 331 -35.36 3.05 13.91
C LEU A 331 -35.16 4.42 13.27
N PRO A 332 -34.09 4.65 12.50
CA PRO A 332 -33.76 5.99 12.01
C PRO A 332 -34.83 6.51 11.03
N THR A 333 -35.64 7.45 11.49
CA THR A 333 -36.49 8.29 10.64
C THR A 333 -35.63 9.39 10.05
N THR A 334 -35.25 9.27 8.77
CA THR A 334 -34.93 10.32 7.76
C THR A 334 -34.30 11.68 8.15
N ASP A 335 -33.75 11.86 9.35
CA ASP A 335 -33.05 13.06 9.83
C ASP A 335 -31.78 12.62 10.60
N PRO A 336 -30.69 13.41 10.59
CA PRO A 336 -29.36 12.95 10.93
C PRO A 336 -29.17 12.97 12.45
N MET A 337 -29.63 11.92 13.13
CA MET A 337 -28.97 11.49 14.37
C MET A 337 -28.03 10.33 14.03
N PRO A 338 -26.76 10.35 14.46
CA PRO A 338 -25.70 9.48 13.93
C PRO A 338 -25.81 7.99 14.33
N ALA A 339 -26.87 7.57 15.04
CA ALA A 339 -26.79 6.38 15.87
C ALA A 339 -27.63 5.17 15.45
N CYS A 340 -28.33 5.17 14.32
CA CYS A 340 -29.03 3.94 13.92
C CYS A 340 -29.17 3.82 12.41
N ARG A 341 -28.83 2.65 11.83
CA ARG A 341 -29.15 2.29 10.43
C ARG A 341 -30.22 1.19 10.42
N ARG A 342 -31.00 1.13 9.33
CA ARG A 342 -32.10 0.17 9.12
C ARG A 342 -31.66 -1.25 9.43
N SER A 343 -32.29 -1.89 10.43
CA SER A 343 -32.25 -3.34 10.62
C SER A 343 -33.57 -3.97 10.16
N PRO A 344 -33.56 -5.22 9.67
CA PRO A 344 -34.77 -6.01 9.58
C PRO A 344 -35.21 -6.34 11.01
N ARG A 345 -36.30 -5.70 11.45
CA ARG A 345 -37.04 -5.86 12.73
C ARG A 345 -36.21 -6.36 13.93
N PRO A 346 -35.89 -5.52 14.93
CA PRO A 346 -35.20 -5.97 16.14
C PRO A 346 -35.99 -7.10 16.84
N VAL A 347 -35.26 -8.02 17.50
CA VAL A 347 -35.86 -9.13 18.23
C VAL A 347 -36.51 -8.58 19.49
N ILE A 348 -37.85 -8.65 19.56
CA ILE A 348 -38.62 -8.24 20.74
C ILE A 348 -38.71 -9.45 21.67
N ARG A 349 -38.05 -9.39 22.83
CA ARG A 349 -38.17 -10.42 23.87
C ARG A 349 -39.13 -9.96 24.97
N ARG A 350 -40.04 -10.86 25.34
CA ARG A 350 -40.92 -10.71 26.51
C ARG A 350 -40.28 -11.39 27.73
N PRO A 351 -40.52 -10.91 28.95
CA PRO A 351 -40.20 -11.68 30.15
C PRO A 351 -40.97 -13.00 30.12
N ALA A 352 -40.26 -14.11 30.38
CA ALA A 352 -40.88 -15.43 30.48
C ALA A 352 -41.65 -15.50 31.81
N GLY A 353 -42.97 -15.54 31.72
CA GLY A 353 -43.87 -15.79 32.85
C GLY A 353 -44.43 -14.54 33.52
N ALA A 354 -45.71 -14.30 33.26
CA ALA A 354 -46.67 -13.88 34.27
C ALA A 354 -47.85 -14.86 34.20
#